data_AF-Q9FI53-F1
#
_entry.id   AF-Q9FI53-F1
#
_cell.length_a   1.000
_cell.length_b   1.000
_cell.length_c   1.000
_cell.angle_alpha   90.00
_cell.angle_beta   90.00
_cell.angle_gamma   90.00
#
_symmetry.space_group_name_H-M   'P 1'
#
loop_
_entity.id
_entity.type
_entity.pdbx_description
1 polymer ?
#
loop_
_entity_poly.entity_id
_entity_poly.type
_entity_poly.pdbx_seq_one_letter_code
_entity_poly.pdbx_strand_id
1 'polypeptide(L)'
;MAALTMQFEGEKKNVSEVADVTLKQEDEQQERRSYSTPFREERDTFGPIQVPSDKLWGAQTQRSLQNFEIGGDRERMPEPIVRAFGVLKKCAAKVNMEYGLDPMIGEAIMEAAQEVAEGKLNDHFPLVVWQTGSGTQSNMNANEVIANRAAEILGHKRGEKIVHPNDHVNRSQSSNDTFPTVMHIAAATEITSRLIPSLKNLHSSLESKSFEFKDIVKIGRTHTQDATPLTLGQEFGGYATQVEYGLNRVACTLPRIYQLAQGGTAVGTGLNTKKGFDVKIAAAVAEETNLPFVTAENKFEALAAHDACVETSGSLNTIATSLMKIANDIRFLGSGPRCGLGELSLPENEPGSSIMPGKVNPTQCEALTMVCAQVMGNHVAVTIGGSNGHFELNVFKPVIASALLHSIRLIADASASFEKNCVRGIEANRERISKLLHESLMLVTSLNPKIGYDNAAAVAKRAHKEGCTLKHAAMKLGVLTSEEFDTLVVPEKMIGPSD
;
A
#
# COMPACT_ATOMS: atom_id res chain seq x y z
N MET A 1 0.19 31.20 26.43
CA MET A 1 -0.30 32.35 27.21
C MET A 1 -0.55 31.97 28.68
N ALA A 2 0.45 31.41 29.37
CA ALA A 2 0.63 31.41 30.84
C ALA A 2 1.84 30.53 31.22
N ALA A 3 2.88 31.20 31.73
CA ALA A 3 3.87 30.79 32.73
C ALA A 3 4.51 29.38 32.68
N LEU A 4 5.75 29.33 32.17
CA LEU A 4 6.79 28.44 32.70
C LEU A 4 8.17 29.04 32.39
N THR A 5 8.69 29.87 33.30
CA THR A 5 10.08 30.36 33.27
C THR A 5 10.61 30.27 34.70
N MET A 6 11.35 29.21 35.02
CA MET A 6 12.14 29.11 36.25
C MET A 6 13.61 29.39 35.94
N GLN A 7 14.16 30.24 36.80
CA GLN A 7 15.52 30.76 36.85
C GLN A 7 16.58 29.66 36.96
N PHE A 8 17.68 29.83 36.23
CA PHE A 8 19.01 29.37 36.65
C PHE A 8 20.04 30.45 36.30
N GLU A 9 20.39 31.25 37.30
CA GLU A 9 21.65 32.01 37.36
C GLU A 9 22.63 31.18 38.19
N GLY A 10 23.83 30.89 37.66
CA GLY A 10 24.87 30.24 38.43
C GLY A 10 26.06 29.77 37.59
N GLU A 11 27.23 30.32 37.90
CA GLU A 11 28.58 29.87 37.51
C GLU A 11 29.06 30.15 36.08
N LYS A 12 29.56 31.38 35.91
CA LYS A 12 30.64 31.70 34.97
C LYS A 12 31.94 31.03 35.45
N LYS A 13 32.35 29.92 34.85
CA LYS A 13 33.72 29.40 34.92
C LYS A 13 34.21 29.03 33.52
N ASN A 14 35.33 29.63 33.12
CA ASN A 14 36.19 29.38 31.95
C ASN A 14 35.72 28.32 30.94
N VAL A 15 34.84 28.72 30.02
CA VAL A 15 34.45 27.88 28.87
C VAL A 15 35.49 27.96 27.74
N SER A 16 36.43 28.91 27.77
CA SER A 16 37.42 29.10 26.70
C SER A 16 38.58 28.09 26.71
N GLU A 17 39.00 27.59 27.88
CA GLU A 17 40.11 26.61 27.94
C GLU A 17 39.64 25.15 27.73
N VAL A 18 38.37 24.85 28.05
CA VAL A 18 37.80 23.50 27.80
C VAL A 18 37.40 23.35 26.33
N ALA A 19 36.95 24.44 25.67
CA ALA A 19 36.66 24.44 24.25
C ALA A 19 37.92 24.19 23.40
N ASP A 20 39.06 24.81 23.75
CA ASP A 20 40.31 24.63 22.99
C ASP A 20 40.96 23.25 23.15
N VAL A 21 40.75 22.57 24.28
CA VAL A 21 41.23 21.20 24.51
C VAL A 21 40.28 20.16 23.88
N THR A 22 38.99 20.45 23.82
CA THR A 22 37.99 19.58 23.17
C THR A 22 38.10 19.70 21.63
N LEU A 23 38.31 20.91 21.10
CA LEU A 23 38.55 21.14 19.67
C LEU A 23 39.86 20.48 19.19
N LYS A 24 40.94 20.51 20.00
CA LYS A 24 42.19 19.81 19.67
C LYS A 24 42.09 18.28 19.78
N GLN A 25 41.24 17.75 20.65
CA GLN A 25 40.98 16.30 20.73
C GLN A 25 40.00 15.81 19.66
N GLU A 26 39.10 16.66 19.17
CA GLU A 26 38.23 16.39 18.02
C GLU A 26 39.01 16.45 16.70
N ASP A 27 39.94 17.40 16.55
CA ASP A 27 40.84 17.47 15.39
C ASP A 27 41.86 16.29 15.36
N GLU A 28 42.40 15.89 16.52
CA GLU A 28 43.30 14.71 16.61
C GLU A 28 42.58 13.35 16.51
N GLN A 29 41.25 13.31 16.71
CA GLN A 29 40.40 12.14 16.41
C GLN A 29 39.89 12.12 14.97
N GLN A 30 39.77 13.27 14.30
CA GLN A 30 39.47 13.35 12.87
C GLN A 30 40.68 12.99 11.98
N GLU A 31 41.92 13.13 12.46
CA GLU A 31 43.12 12.68 11.75
C GLU A 31 43.46 11.18 11.93
N ARG A 32 42.76 10.45 12.80
CA ARG A 32 42.98 9.02 13.04
C ARG A 32 41.84 8.16 12.47
N ARG A 33 41.98 7.82 11.18
CA ARG A 33 41.17 6.92 10.31
C ARG A 33 40.22 7.63 9.34
N SER A 34 40.76 8.43 8.42
CA SER A 34 40.17 8.48 7.07
C SER A 34 40.47 7.15 6.38
N TYR A 35 39.66 6.12 6.63
CA TYR A 35 39.58 5.01 5.68
C TYR A 35 38.95 5.59 4.42
N SER A 36 39.77 6.15 3.52
CA SER A 36 39.28 6.52 2.20
C SER A 36 38.73 5.24 1.58
N THR A 37 37.44 5.24 1.27
CA THR A 37 36.82 4.13 0.56
C THR A 37 37.64 3.92 -0.72
N PRO A 38 38.24 2.74 -0.95
CA PRO A 38 39.01 2.53 -2.16
C PRO A 38 38.09 2.72 -3.37
N PHE A 39 38.60 3.34 -4.44
CA PHE A 39 37.87 3.53 -5.69
C PHE A 39 38.52 2.73 -6.82
N ARG A 40 37.73 2.39 -7.83
CA ARG A 40 38.19 1.93 -9.15
C ARG A 40 37.76 2.93 -10.22
N GLU A 41 38.59 3.12 -11.23
CA GLU A 41 38.20 3.89 -12.41
C GLU A 41 37.36 3.01 -13.35
N GLU A 42 36.15 3.46 -13.68
CA GLU A 42 35.37 2.92 -14.78
C GLU A 42 35.14 3.99 -15.85
N ARG A 43 34.76 3.55 -17.06
CA ARG A 43 34.55 4.42 -18.22
C ARG A 43 33.21 4.17 -18.90
N ASP A 44 32.55 5.25 -19.24
CA ASP A 44 31.47 5.31 -20.24
C ASP A 44 31.87 6.26 -21.38
N THR A 45 30.92 6.62 -22.24
CA THR A 45 31.18 7.50 -23.40
C THR A 45 31.54 8.94 -23.03
N PHE A 46 31.33 9.37 -21.77
CA PHE A 46 31.73 10.69 -21.27
C PHE A 46 33.09 10.68 -20.57
N GLY A 47 33.77 9.53 -20.53
CA GLY A 47 35.11 9.40 -19.99
C GLY A 47 35.13 8.72 -18.61
N PRO A 48 36.28 8.82 -17.90
CA PRO A 48 36.49 8.11 -16.64
C PRO A 48 35.66 8.69 -15.48
N ILE A 49 35.31 7.83 -14.53
CA ILE A 49 34.69 8.19 -13.26
C ILE A 49 35.13 7.23 -12.15
N GLN A 50 35.31 7.76 -10.94
CA GLN A 50 35.70 6.95 -9.78
C GLN A 50 34.46 6.31 -9.16
N VAL A 51 34.49 4.99 -9.04
CA VAL A 51 33.41 4.17 -8.47
C VAL A 51 33.92 3.46 -7.21
N PRO A 52 33.21 3.48 -6.06
CA PRO A 52 33.65 2.75 -4.87
C PRO A 52 33.93 1.27 -5.16
N SER A 53 35.10 0.79 -4.79
CA SER A 53 35.59 -0.56 -5.13
C SER A 53 34.74 -1.67 -4.51
N ASP A 54 34.09 -1.40 -3.38
CA ASP A 54 33.18 -2.31 -2.69
C ASP A 54 31.80 -2.41 -3.35
N LYS A 55 31.48 -1.57 -4.35
CA LYS A 55 30.18 -1.54 -5.03
C LYS A 55 30.20 -2.20 -6.40
N LEU A 56 29.14 -2.95 -6.72
CA LEU A 56 28.97 -3.66 -8.00
C LEU A 56 28.48 -2.77 -9.15
N TRP A 57 27.88 -1.60 -8.89
CA TRP A 57 27.46 -0.69 -9.98
C TRP A 57 28.67 -0.07 -10.68
N GLY A 58 28.49 0.44 -11.90
CA GLY A 58 29.58 0.96 -12.73
C GLY A 58 29.49 2.46 -13.01
N ALA A 59 30.14 2.88 -14.10
CA ALA A 59 30.26 4.28 -14.48
C ALA A 59 28.92 5.01 -14.65
N GLN A 60 27.92 4.39 -15.28
CA GLN A 60 26.65 5.06 -15.57
C GLN A 60 25.79 5.25 -14.32
N THR A 61 25.80 4.26 -13.41
CA THR A 61 25.13 4.41 -12.11
C THR A 61 25.81 5.51 -11.29
N GLN A 62 27.14 5.52 -11.22
CA GLN A 62 27.87 6.54 -10.47
C GLN A 62 27.60 7.95 -11.01
N ARG A 63 27.56 8.10 -12.33
CA ARG A 63 27.23 9.37 -12.97
C ARG A 63 25.78 9.77 -12.73
N SER A 64 24.85 8.81 -12.73
CA SER A 64 23.44 9.06 -12.44
C SER A 64 23.23 9.51 -10.99
N LEU A 65 23.95 8.89 -10.05
CA LEU A 65 23.92 9.27 -8.64
C LEU A 65 24.34 10.73 -8.43
N GLN A 66 25.36 11.20 -9.14
CA GLN A 66 25.84 12.60 -9.07
C GLN A 66 24.90 13.62 -9.75
N ASN A 67 24.06 13.17 -10.70
CA ASN A 67 23.18 14.05 -11.46
C ASN A 67 21.76 14.14 -10.89
N PHE A 68 21.35 13.18 -10.06
CA PHE A 68 19.98 13.04 -9.56
C PHE A 68 19.97 12.83 -8.04
N GLU A 69 20.32 13.88 -7.29
CA GLU A 69 20.41 13.87 -5.81
C GLU A 69 19.08 14.25 -5.13
N ILE A 70 17.95 14.09 -5.83
CA ILE A 70 16.65 14.60 -5.39
C ILE A 70 16.06 13.66 -4.31
N GLY A 71 15.90 14.17 -3.08
CA GLY A 71 15.19 13.49 -1.98
C GLY A 71 16.00 12.50 -1.16
N GLY A 72 17.21 12.12 -1.60
CA GLY A 72 18.13 11.27 -0.87
C GLY A 72 17.66 9.81 -0.69
N ASP A 73 18.19 9.13 0.33
CA ASP A 73 17.99 7.69 0.55
C ASP A 73 16.53 7.25 0.70
N ARG A 74 15.64 8.16 1.12
CA ARG A 74 14.19 7.89 1.25
C ARG A 74 13.50 7.71 -0.10
N GLU A 75 14.05 8.32 -1.14
CA GLU A 75 13.48 8.32 -2.49
C GLU A 75 14.17 7.30 -3.41
N ARG A 76 14.95 6.36 -2.85
CA ARG A 76 15.54 5.24 -3.62
C ARG A 76 14.45 4.48 -4.39
N MET A 77 14.81 3.95 -5.55
CA MET A 77 13.92 3.08 -6.33
C MET A 77 13.39 1.94 -5.45
N PRO A 78 12.06 1.67 -5.42
CA PRO A 78 11.49 0.66 -4.53
C PRO A 78 12.11 -0.72 -4.74
N GLU A 79 12.36 -1.44 -3.64
CA GLU A 79 12.91 -2.80 -3.68
C GLU A 79 12.17 -3.76 -4.63
N PRO A 80 10.82 -3.74 -4.74
CA PRO A 80 10.13 -4.62 -5.69
C PRO A 80 10.54 -4.39 -7.15
N ILE A 81 10.90 -3.16 -7.54
CA ILE A 81 11.42 -2.87 -8.89
C ILE A 81 12.81 -3.48 -9.07
N VAL A 82 13.69 -3.36 -8.06
CA VAL A 82 15.03 -3.97 -8.08
C VAL A 82 14.93 -5.49 -8.22
N ARG A 83 14.07 -6.14 -7.42
CA ARG A 83 13.86 -7.59 -7.50
C ARG A 83 13.29 -8.01 -8.86
N ALA A 84 12.34 -7.23 -9.40
CA ALA A 84 11.78 -7.46 -10.72
C ALA A 84 12.82 -7.32 -11.85
N PHE A 85 13.82 -6.45 -11.71
CA PHE A 85 14.98 -6.44 -12.61
C PHE A 85 15.75 -7.76 -12.54
N GLY A 86 16.00 -8.31 -11.34
CA GLY A 86 16.63 -9.62 -11.19
C GLY A 86 15.88 -10.72 -11.95
N VAL A 87 14.56 -10.82 -11.74
CA VAL A 87 13.69 -11.78 -12.46
C VAL A 87 13.81 -11.61 -13.98
N LEU A 88 13.63 -10.38 -14.48
CA LEU A 88 13.66 -10.11 -15.91
C LEU A 88 15.01 -10.43 -16.55
N LYS A 89 16.11 -10.02 -15.91
CA LYS A 89 17.47 -10.23 -16.45
C LYS A 89 17.89 -11.70 -16.42
N LYS A 90 17.48 -12.46 -15.39
CA LYS A 90 17.62 -13.92 -15.35
C LYS A 90 16.90 -14.58 -16.53
N CYS A 91 15.63 -14.23 -16.73
CA CYS A 91 14.84 -14.78 -17.84
C CYS A 91 15.40 -14.35 -19.21
N ALA A 92 15.90 -13.12 -19.34
CA ALA A 92 16.48 -12.62 -20.58
C ALA A 92 17.78 -13.35 -20.95
N ALA A 93 18.62 -13.68 -19.97
CA ALA A 93 19.80 -14.51 -20.19
C ALA A 93 19.42 -15.92 -20.63
N LYS A 94 18.48 -16.58 -19.92
CA LYS A 94 17.93 -17.90 -20.29
C LYS A 94 17.48 -17.95 -21.75
N VAL A 95 16.66 -16.99 -22.17
CA VAL A 95 16.14 -16.91 -23.54
C VAL A 95 17.23 -16.55 -24.55
N ASN A 96 18.14 -15.63 -24.22
CA ASN A 96 19.19 -15.21 -25.15
C ASN A 96 20.25 -16.30 -25.40
N MET A 97 20.42 -17.29 -24.52
CA MET A 97 21.27 -18.46 -24.81
C MET A 97 20.76 -19.23 -26.05
N GLU A 98 19.45 -19.30 -26.25
CA GLU A 98 18.85 -19.87 -27.47
C GLU A 98 19.08 -18.98 -28.72
N TYR A 99 19.45 -17.72 -28.52
CA TYR A 99 19.74 -16.73 -29.56
C TYR A 99 21.24 -16.36 -29.63
N GLY A 100 22.11 -17.25 -29.14
CA GLY A 100 23.56 -17.16 -29.30
C GLY A 100 24.29 -16.29 -28.28
N LEU A 101 23.71 -16.07 -27.09
CA LEU A 101 24.50 -15.70 -25.93
C LEU A 101 25.33 -16.92 -25.50
N ASP A 102 26.63 -16.71 -25.24
CA ASP A 102 27.52 -17.76 -24.76
C ASP A 102 26.95 -18.39 -23.46
N PRO A 103 26.84 -19.74 -23.38
CA PRO A 103 26.23 -20.39 -22.22
C PRO A 103 26.93 -20.10 -20.88
N MET A 104 28.27 -20.02 -20.87
CA MET A 104 29.03 -19.72 -19.64
C MET A 104 28.74 -18.31 -19.13
N ILE A 105 28.67 -17.33 -20.05
CA ILE A 105 28.24 -15.97 -19.72
C ILE A 105 26.77 -15.94 -19.28
N GLY A 106 25.90 -16.67 -19.98
CA GLY A 106 24.47 -16.74 -19.69
C GLY A 106 24.16 -17.29 -18.30
N GLU A 107 24.79 -18.39 -17.91
CA GLU A 107 24.66 -19.02 -16.60
C GLU A 107 25.13 -18.09 -15.47
N ALA A 108 26.28 -17.43 -15.64
CA ALA A 108 26.79 -16.47 -14.66
C ALA A 108 25.86 -15.25 -14.49
N ILE A 109 25.25 -14.77 -15.59
CA ILE A 109 24.23 -13.70 -15.53
C ILE A 109 23.00 -14.19 -14.78
N MET A 110 22.54 -15.41 -15.02
CA MET A 110 21.37 -15.98 -14.34
C MET A 110 21.60 -16.10 -12.82
N GLU A 111 22.78 -16.54 -12.39
CA GLU A 111 23.14 -16.63 -10.97
C GLU A 111 23.19 -15.23 -10.32
N ALA A 112 23.88 -14.28 -10.94
CA ALA A 112 23.93 -12.90 -10.45
C ALA A 112 22.54 -12.23 -10.39
N ALA A 113 21.71 -12.45 -11.41
CA ALA A 113 20.36 -11.90 -11.47
C ALA A 113 19.42 -12.55 -10.43
N GLN A 114 19.63 -13.82 -10.09
CA GLN A 114 18.94 -14.49 -8.99
C GLN A 114 19.26 -13.83 -7.64
N GLU A 115 20.53 -13.48 -7.38
CA GLU A 115 20.90 -12.76 -6.16
C GLU A 115 20.21 -11.38 -6.06
N VAL A 116 20.03 -10.69 -7.20
CA VAL A 116 19.23 -9.44 -7.26
C VAL A 116 17.76 -9.70 -6.95
N ALA A 117 17.16 -10.74 -7.57
CA ALA A 117 15.75 -11.10 -7.35
C ALA A 117 15.45 -11.45 -5.89
N GLU A 118 16.41 -12.08 -5.20
CA GLU A 118 16.34 -12.44 -3.78
C GLU A 118 16.62 -11.27 -2.82
N GLY A 119 17.05 -10.12 -3.34
CA GLY A 119 17.37 -8.93 -2.54
C GLY A 119 18.73 -8.95 -1.85
N LYS A 120 19.62 -9.89 -2.21
CA LYS A 120 20.98 -10.01 -1.62
C LYS A 120 21.88 -8.84 -2.01
N LEU A 121 21.58 -8.15 -3.11
CA LEU A 121 22.39 -7.09 -3.70
C LEU A 121 21.74 -5.69 -3.59
N ASN A 122 20.75 -5.51 -2.70
CA ASN A 122 20.00 -4.25 -2.56
C ASN A 122 20.89 -3.02 -2.32
N ASP A 123 22.03 -3.18 -1.63
CA ASP A 123 22.99 -2.10 -1.35
C ASP A 123 23.77 -1.62 -2.58
N HIS A 124 23.53 -2.22 -3.75
CA HIS A 124 24.11 -1.86 -5.04
C HIS A 124 23.15 -1.10 -5.97
N PHE A 125 21.99 -0.69 -5.46
CA PHE A 125 20.99 0.07 -6.22
C PHE A 125 20.71 1.44 -5.57
N PRO A 126 21.61 2.42 -5.74
CA PRO A 126 21.54 3.69 -5.01
C PRO A 126 20.61 4.73 -5.66
N LEU A 127 20.13 4.48 -6.89
CA LEU A 127 19.41 5.48 -7.67
C LEU A 127 18.02 5.79 -7.11
N VAL A 128 17.62 7.05 -7.20
CA VAL A 128 16.32 7.56 -6.76
C VAL A 128 15.22 7.39 -7.82
N VAL A 129 13.97 7.50 -7.39
CA VAL A 129 12.78 7.56 -8.26
C VAL A 129 12.87 8.76 -9.22
N TRP A 130 13.41 9.88 -8.75
CA TRP A 130 13.50 11.16 -9.46
C TRP A 130 14.70 11.19 -10.42
N GLN A 131 14.66 10.34 -11.43
CA GLN A 131 15.72 10.11 -12.40
C GLN A 131 15.21 10.32 -13.84
N THR A 132 15.92 9.83 -14.86
CA THR A 132 15.38 9.71 -16.23
C THR A 132 14.00 9.08 -16.23
N GLY A 133 13.03 9.79 -16.84
CA GLY A 133 11.62 9.42 -16.79
C GLY A 133 11.25 8.08 -17.43
N SER A 134 12.12 7.52 -18.26
CA SER A 134 12.00 6.16 -18.82
C SER A 134 12.49 5.06 -17.86
N GLY A 135 13.16 5.42 -16.77
CA GLY A 135 13.81 4.46 -15.86
C GLY A 135 15.10 3.84 -16.43
N THR A 136 15.69 4.46 -17.45
CA THR A 136 16.90 3.96 -18.12
C THR A 136 18.08 3.79 -17.17
N GLN A 137 18.27 4.71 -16.24
CA GLN A 137 19.42 4.64 -15.33
C GLN A 137 19.27 3.48 -14.34
N SER A 138 18.08 3.19 -13.81
CA SER A 138 17.84 1.96 -13.04
C SER A 138 18.03 0.68 -13.87
N ASN A 139 17.66 0.67 -15.16
CA ASN A 139 17.99 -0.45 -16.04
C ASN A 139 19.50 -0.64 -16.18
N MET A 140 20.25 0.44 -16.42
CA MET A 140 21.70 0.38 -16.51
C MET A 140 22.36 0.02 -15.18
N ASN A 141 21.81 0.45 -14.06
CA ASN A 141 22.25 0.03 -12.74
C ASN A 141 22.09 -1.48 -12.54
N ALA A 142 20.94 -2.06 -12.92
CA ALA A 142 20.76 -3.51 -12.91
C ALA A 142 21.77 -4.21 -13.83
N ASN A 143 21.97 -3.70 -15.05
CA ASN A 143 22.93 -4.26 -16.00
C ASN A 143 24.37 -4.25 -15.45
N GLU A 144 24.82 -3.14 -14.87
CA GLU A 144 26.17 -2.99 -14.32
C GLU A 144 26.38 -3.90 -13.10
N VAL A 145 25.42 -3.95 -12.18
CA VAL A 145 25.50 -4.81 -10.98
C VAL A 145 25.57 -6.28 -11.38
N ILE A 146 24.68 -6.72 -12.27
CA ILE A 146 24.64 -8.11 -12.73
C ILE A 146 25.88 -8.45 -13.55
N ALA A 147 26.36 -7.55 -14.42
CA ALA A 147 27.56 -7.75 -15.21
C ALA A 147 28.80 -7.93 -14.33
N ASN A 148 29.01 -7.03 -13.36
CA ASN A 148 30.15 -7.13 -12.45
C ASN A 148 30.06 -8.36 -11.55
N ARG A 149 28.87 -8.73 -11.08
CA ARG A 149 28.70 -9.95 -10.27
C ARG A 149 28.92 -11.22 -11.09
N ALA A 150 28.41 -11.27 -12.32
CA ALA A 150 28.66 -12.39 -13.23
C ALA A 150 30.15 -12.50 -13.59
N ALA A 151 30.86 -11.38 -13.76
CA ALA A 151 32.30 -11.37 -13.96
C ALA A 151 33.05 -11.95 -12.74
N GLU A 152 32.65 -11.60 -11.51
CA GLU A 152 33.23 -12.19 -10.29
C GLU A 152 32.99 -13.70 -10.19
N ILE A 153 31.79 -14.18 -10.54
CA ILE A 153 31.46 -15.61 -10.58
C ILE A 153 32.39 -16.36 -11.54
N LEU A 154 32.74 -15.72 -12.66
CA LEU A 154 33.70 -16.23 -13.64
C LEU A 154 35.18 -16.00 -13.27
N GLY A 155 35.46 -15.44 -12.08
CA GLY A 155 36.82 -15.21 -11.59
C GLY A 155 37.52 -13.95 -12.12
N HIS A 156 36.77 -13.02 -12.71
CA HIS A 156 37.28 -11.76 -13.26
C HIS A 156 37.06 -10.58 -12.32
N LYS A 157 37.78 -9.48 -12.56
CA LYS A 157 37.65 -8.26 -11.74
C LYS A 157 36.49 -7.39 -12.22
N ARG A 158 35.86 -6.67 -11.29
CA ARG A 158 34.88 -5.62 -11.59
C ARG A 158 35.46 -4.60 -12.56
N GLY A 159 34.65 -4.12 -13.49
CA GLY A 159 35.03 -3.08 -14.46
C GLY A 159 35.79 -3.57 -15.69
N GLU A 160 36.26 -4.83 -15.74
CA GLU A 160 36.90 -5.41 -16.94
C GLU A 160 35.89 -5.65 -18.08
N LYS A 161 34.59 -5.65 -17.76
CA LYS A 161 33.46 -5.86 -18.70
C LYS A 161 33.55 -7.16 -19.51
N ILE A 162 34.15 -8.21 -18.93
CA ILE A 162 34.14 -9.58 -19.49
C ILE A 162 32.72 -10.05 -19.73
N VAL A 163 31.83 -9.81 -18.75
CA VAL A 163 30.40 -9.75 -18.99
C VAL A 163 30.04 -8.29 -19.26
N HIS A 164 29.65 -7.97 -20.50
CA HIS A 164 29.36 -6.58 -20.88
C HIS A 164 27.90 -6.20 -20.50
N PRO A 165 27.68 -5.07 -19.79
CA PRO A 165 26.35 -4.69 -19.32
C PRO A 165 25.35 -4.45 -20.47
N ASN A 166 25.78 -3.99 -21.65
CA ASN A 166 24.88 -3.78 -22.79
C ASN A 166 24.77 -5.05 -23.67
N ASP A 167 25.90 -5.50 -24.20
CA ASP A 167 25.99 -6.57 -25.21
C ASP A 167 25.60 -7.96 -24.69
N HIS A 168 25.74 -8.20 -23.38
CA HIS A 168 25.36 -9.47 -22.74
C HIS A 168 24.12 -9.31 -21.84
N VAL A 169 24.17 -8.46 -20.81
CA VAL A 169 23.07 -8.37 -19.82
C VAL A 169 21.82 -7.68 -20.40
N ASN A 170 22.02 -6.63 -21.21
CA ASN A 170 20.94 -5.93 -21.92
C ASN A 170 20.68 -6.47 -23.35
N ARG A 171 21.21 -7.66 -23.68
CA ARG A 171 21.06 -8.25 -25.01
C ARG A 171 19.57 -8.41 -25.37
N SER A 172 19.20 -8.01 -26.58
CA SER A 172 17.84 -8.08 -27.13
C SER A 172 16.79 -7.20 -26.40
N GLN A 173 17.24 -6.26 -25.56
CA GLN A 173 16.40 -5.39 -24.73
C GLN A 173 16.68 -3.90 -25.01
N SER A 174 15.75 -3.03 -24.64
CA SER A 174 15.91 -1.58 -24.55
C SER A 174 15.50 -1.10 -23.16
N SER A 175 16.08 -0.02 -22.65
CA SER A 175 15.56 0.56 -21.40
C SER A 175 14.06 0.89 -21.47
N ASN A 176 13.60 1.29 -22.66
CA ASN A 176 12.22 1.69 -22.91
C ASN A 176 11.23 0.53 -22.75
N ASP A 177 11.61 -0.71 -23.08
CA ASP A 177 10.77 -1.90 -22.89
C ASP A 177 11.11 -2.70 -21.62
N THR A 178 12.28 -2.48 -21.03
CA THR A 178 12.69 -3.14 -19.79
C THR A 178 12.01 -2.54 -18.55
N PHE A 179 12.04 -1.21 -18.40
CA PHE A 179 11.45 -0.57 -17.22
C PHE A 179 9.93 -0.81 -17.07
N PRO A 180 9.09 -0.61 -18.10
CA PRO A 180 7.65 -0.96 -18.00
C PRO A 180 7.43 -2.44 -17.68
N THR A 181 8.27 -3.34 -18.20
CA THR A 181 8.18 -4.77 -17.88
C THR A 181 8.43 -5.04 -16.40
N VAL A 182 9.46 -4.43 -15.79
CA VAL A 182 9.72 -4.62 -14.35
C VAL A 182 8.66 -3.96 -13.46
N MET A 183 8.04 -2.85 -13.91
CA MET A 183 6.90 -2.24 -13.20
C MET A 183 5.75 -3.23 -13.07
N HIS A 184 5.42 -3.91 -14.18
CA HIS A 184 4.35 -4.89 -14.24
C HIS A 184 4.68 -6.15 -13.42
N ILE A 185 5.91 -6.66 -13.52
CA ILE A 185 6.37 -7.80 -12.69
C ILE A 185 6.26 -7.46 -11.20
N ALA A 186 6.77 -6.30 -10.79
CA ALA A 186 6.73 -5.85 -9.40
C ALA A 186 5.28 -5.67 -8.90
N ALA A 187 4.43 -5.01 -9.67
CA ALA A 187 3.03 -4.77 -9.30
C ALA A 187 2.26 -6.09 -9.15
N ALA A 188 2.36 -6.99 -10.13
CA ALA A 188 1.65 -8.27 -10.06
C ALA A 188 2.12 -9.13 -8.88
N THR A 189 3.44 -9.15 -8.63
CA THR A 189 4.02 -9.89 -7.50
C THR A 189 3.54 -9.33 -6.16
N GLU A 190 3.59 -8.02 -5.94
CA GLU A 190 3.12 -7.42 -4.67
C GLU A 190 1.61 -7.53 -4.49
N ILE A 191 0.82 -7.43 -5.57
CA ILE A 191 -0.64 -7.63 -5.50
C ILE A 191 -0.97 -9.07 -5.05
N THR A 192 -0.35 -10.07 -5.68
CA THR A 192 -0.68 -11.48 -5.47
C THR A 192 -0.08 -12.05 -4.18
N SER A 193 1.14 -11.66 -3.83
CA SER A 193 1.84 -12.20 -2.65
C SER A 193 1.55 -11.46 -1.34
N ARG A 194 1.14 -10.18 -1.41
CA ARG A 194 0.94 -9.35 -0.22
C ARG A 194 -0.47 -8.79 -0.09
N LEU A 195 -0.94 -8.03 -1.09
CA LEU A 195 -2.21 -7.30 -1.01
C LEU A 195 -3.43 -8.23 -0.91
N ILE A 196 -3.57 -9.16 -1.85
CA ILE A 196 -4.70 -10.08 -1.89
C ILE A 196 -4.77 -10.93 -0.61
N PRO A 197 -3.67 -11.56 -0.13
CA PRO A 197 -3.68 -12.28 1.14
C PRO A 197 -4.10 -11.42 2.35
N SER A 198 -3.55 -10.20 2.48
CA SER A 198 -3.91 -9.30 3.58
C SER A 198 -5.39 -8.92 3.58
N LEU A 199 -5.94 -8.59 2.40
CA LEU A 199 -7.37 -8.24 2.27
C LEU A 199 -8.27 -9.46 2.49
N LYS A 200 -7.87 -10.66 2.04
CA LYS A 200 -8.61 -11.92 2.33
C LYS A 200 -8.67 -12.22 3.83
N ASN A 201 -7.57 -12.00 4.56
CA ASN A 201 -7.56 -12.18 6.01
C ASN A 201 -8.50 -11.17 6.69
N LEU A 202 -8.43 -9.89 6.31
CA LEU A 202 -9.34 -8.86 6.83
C LEU A 202 -10.81 -9.19 6.52
N HIS A 203 -11.11 -9.60 5.28
CA HIS A 203 -12.44 -10.06 4.89
C HIS A 203 -12.95 -11.18 5.80
N SER A 204 -12.15 -12.22 5.98
CA SER A 204 -12.52 -13.41 6.78
C SER A 204 -12.81 -13.05 8.24
N SER A 205 -12.04 -12.12 8.82
CA SER A 205 -12.27 -11.66 10.20
C SER A 205 -13.52 -10.77 10.32
N LEU A 206 -13.78 -9.89 9.34
CA LEU A 206 -15.02 -9.10 9.30
C LEU A 206 -16.26 -10.00 9.12
N GLU A 207 -16.17 -10.99 8.24
CA GLU A 207 -17.23 -11.99 8.02
C GLU A 207 -17.48 -12.82 9.28
N SER A 208 -16.42 -13.29 9.95
CA SER A 208 -16.53 -14.00 11.23
C SER A 208 -17.22 -13.15 12.29
N LYS A 209 -16.88 -11.85 12.40
CA LYS A 209 -17.56 -10.91 13.31
C LYS A 209 -19.01 -10.66 12.92
N SER A 210 -19.33 -10.64 11.62
CA SER A 210 -20.72 -10.56 11.15
C SER A 210 -21.56 -11.74 11.66
N PHE A 211 -21.02 -12.96 11.59
CA PHE A 211 -21.69 -14.15 12.14
C PHE A 211 -21.76 -14.16 13.67
N GLU A 212 -20.70 -13.74 14.36
CA GLU A 212 -20.67 -13.62 15.83
C GLU A 212 -21.73 -12.63 16.35
N PHE A 213 -21.93 -11.53 15.62
CA PHE A 213 -22.83 -10.44 16.01
C PHE A 213 -24.22 -10.50 15.37
N LYS A 214 -24.55 -11.61 14.71
CA LYS A 214 -25.80 -11.77 13.94
C LYS A 214 -27.07 -11.53 14.76
N ASP A 215 -27.06 -11.83 16.06
CA ASP A 215 -28.21 -11.74 16.95
C ASP A 215 -28.22 -10.45 17.81
N ILE A 216 -27.26 -9.54 17.60
CA ILE A 216 -27.14 -8.30 18.38
C ILE A 216 -27.90 -7.18 17.66
N VAL A 217 -29.15 -6.96 18.04
CA VAL A 217 -29.95 -5.85 17.49
C VAL A 217 -29.46 -4.52 18.07
N LYS A 218 -29.21 -3.54 17.20
CA LYS A 218 -28.82 -2.17 17.56
C LYS A 218 -29.63 -1.13 16.79
N ILE A 219 -29.51 0.13 17.19
CA ILE A 219 -30.13 1.23 16.47
C ILE A 219 -29.35 1.57 15.21
N GLY A 220 -30.04 1.68 14.07
CA GLY A 220 -29.44 2.20 12.85
C GLY A 220 -29.13 3.69 12.97
N ARG A 221 -28.24 4.18 12.11
CA ARG A 221 -27.98 5.63 11.98
C ARG A 221 -27.93 6.05 10.53
N THR A 222 -28.77 7.00 10.15
CA THR A 222 -28.77 7.66 8.84
C THR A 222 -28.70 9.16 9.08
N HIS A 223 -27.83 9.89 8.38
CA HIS A 223 -27.55 11.31 8.66
C HIS A 223 -27.12 11.56 10.12
N THR A 224 -26.43 10.57 10.72
CA THR A 224 -26.03 10.52 12.14
C THR A 224 -27.17 10.61 13.17
N GLN A 225 -28.43 10.56 12.73
CA GLN A 225 -29.61 10.47 13.58
C GLN A 225 -30.02 9.02 13.80
N ASP A 226 -30.68 8.74 14.93
CA ASP A 226 -31.30 7.44 15.19
C ASP A 226 -32.22 7.04 14.02
N ALA A 227 -32.15 5.78 13.60
CA ALA A 227 -32.98 5.18 12.56
C ALA A 227 -33.59 3.85 13.03
N THR A 228 -34.19 3.06 12.13
CA THR A 228 -34.74 1.73 12.46
C THR A 228 -33.65 0.75 12.88
N PRO A 229 -34.00 -0.33 13.61
CA PRO A 229 -33.04 -1.34 14.02
C PRO A 229 -32.41 -2.09 12.83
N LEU A 230 -31.20 -2.59 13.07
CA LEU A 230 -30.52 -3.64 12.30
C LEU A 230 -29.65 -4.43 13.26
N THR A 231 -29.18 -5.62 12.87
CA THR A 231 -28.20 -6.33 13.68
C THR A 231 -26.79 -5.80 13.42
N LEU A 232 -25.93 -5.84 14.44
CA LEU A 232 -24.52 -5.53 14.29
C LEU A 232 -23.85 -6.51 13.29
N GLY A 233 -24.38 -7.74 13.19
CA GLY A 233 -24.00 -8.67 12.13
C GLY A 233 -24.33 -8.17 10.72
N GLN A 234 -25.52 -7.61 10.47
CA GLN A 234 -25.88 -7.00 9.19
C GLN A 234 -24.95 -5.82 8.83
N GLU A 235 -24.59 -5.00 9.81
CA GLU A 235 -23.65 -3.88 9.63
C GLU A 235 -22.24 -4.38 9.23
N PHE A 236 -21.70 -5.36 9.97
CA PHE A 236 -20.41 -5.99 9.64
C PHE A 236 -20.43 -6.76 8.33
N GLY A 237 -21.56 -7.33 7.94
CA GLY A 237 -21.74 -7.97 6.63
C GLY A 237 -21.57 -6.97 5.48
N GLY A 238 -22.00 -5.72 5.67
CA GLY A 238 -21.73 -4.63 4.74
C GLY A 238 -20.23 -4.35 4.58
N TYR A 239 -19.47 -4.34 5.69
CA TYR A 239 -18.02 -4.14 5.66
C TYR A 239 -17.29 -5.29 4.94
N ALA A 240 -17.64 -6.53 5.27
CA ALA A 240 -17.08 -7.72 4.61
C ALA A 240 -17.32 -7.66 3.09
N THR A 241 -18.56 -7.38 2.66
CA THR A 241 -18.92 -7.22 1.24
C THR A 241 -18.09 -6.12 0.55
N GLN A 242 -17.84 -4.98 1.21
CA GLN A 242 -17.01 -3.92 0.61
C GLN A 242 -15.56 -4.40 0.38
N VAL A 243 -14.98 -5.17 1.30
CA VAL A 243 -13.63 -5.75 1.16
C VAL A 243 -13.61 -6.84 0.08
N GLU A 244 -14.62 -7.71 0.03
CA GLU A 244 -14.79 -8.71 -1.03
C GLU A 244 -14.84 -8.06 -2.42
N TYR A 245 -15.65 -7.03 -2.59
CA TYR A 245 -15.72 -6.29 -3.84
C TYR A 245 -14.40 -5.57 -4.14
N GLY A 246 -13.65 -5.15 -3.13
CA GLY A 246 -12.28 -4.65 -3.28
C GLY A 246 -11.33 -5.68 -3.88
N LEU A 247 -11.33 -6.91 -3.33
CA LEU A 247 -10.57 -8.05 -3.86
C LEU A 247 -10.93 -8.34 -5.32
N ASN A 248 -12.21 -8.37 -5.65
CA ASN A 248 -12.68 -8.61 -7.02
C ASN A 248 -12.20 -7.52 -7.98
N ARG A 249 -12.26 -6.23 -7.58
CA ARG A 249 -11.80 -5.11 -8.41
C ARG A 249 -10.31 -5.20 -8.74
N VAL A 250 -9.46 -5.42 -7.74
CA VAL A 250 -8.01 -5.53 -8.00
C VAL A 250 -7.66 -6.79 -8.79
N ALA A 251 -8.35 -7.92 -8.56
CA ALA A 251 -8.17 -9.12 -9.37
C ALA A 251 -8.54 -8.90 -10.84
N CYS A 252 -9.58 -8.09 -11.11
CA CYS A 252 -9.99 -7.77 -12.47
C CYS A 252 -8.94 -6.97 -13.27
N THR A 253 -8.00 -6.25 -12.61
CA THR A 253 -6.95 -5.49 -13.31
C THR A 253 -5.72 -6.32 -13.68
N LEU A 254 -5.50 -7.44 -12.98
CA LEU A 254 -4.34 -8.31 -13.17
C LEU A 254 -4.11 -8.77 -14.63
N PRO A 255 -5.13 -9.15 -15.44
CA PRO A 255 -4.92 -9.52 -16.84
C PRO A 255 -4.16 -8.48 -17.68
N ARG A 256 -4.36 -7.18 -17.42
CA ARG A 256 -3.64 -6.09 -18.12
C ARG A 256 -2.26 -5.84 -17.53
N ILE A 257 -2.09 -6.01 -16.23
CA ILE A 257 -0.78 -5.99 -15.57
C ILE A 257 0.11 -7.16 -16.05
N TYR A 258 -0.47 -8.32 -16.37
CA TYR A 258 0.28 -9.47 -16.87
C TYR A 258 0.82 -9.29 -18.31
N GLN A 259 0.39 -8.26 -19.03
CA GLN A 259 0.90 -7.95 -20.37
C GLN A 259 2.23 -7.20 -20.28
N LEU A 260 3.31 -7.79 -20.81
CA LEU A 260 4.66 -7.25 -20.74
C LEU A 260 5.06 -6.50 -22.02
N ALA A 261 5.72 -5.35 -21.84
CA ALA A 261 6.24 -4.51 -22.92
C ALA A 261 7.49 -5.10 -23.60
N GLN A 262 8.16 -6.07 -22.95
CA GLN A 262 9.43 -6.64 -23.41
C GLN A 262 9.36 -7.13 -24.87
N GLY A 263 10.36 -6.73 -25.66
CA GLY A 263 10.41 -6.97 -27.10
C GLY A 263 9.88 -5.81 -27.93
N GLY A 264 9.30 -4.78 -27.32
CA GLY A 264 8.95 -3.52 -27.99
C GLY A 264 10.18 -2.68 -28.35
N THR A 265 11.31 -2.90 -27.69
CA THR A 265 12.59 -2.20 -27.89
C THR A 265 12.44 -0.68 -27.74
N ALA A 266 12.97 0.12 -28.67
CA ALA A 266 13.05 1.57 -28.52
C ALA A 266 11.67 2.27 -28.61
N VAL A 267 10.83 1.86 -29.57
CA VAL A 267 9.60 2.58 -29.96
C VAL A 267 8.40 1.65 -30.26
N GLY A 268 8.49 0.37 -29.89
CA GLY A 268 7.41 -0.60 -30.04
C GLY A 268 7.53 -1.54 -31.25
N THR A 269 8.49 -1.29 -32.16
CA THR A 269 8.64 -2.05 -33.42
C THR A 269 9.39 -3.38 -33.29
N GLY A 270 10.10 -3.59 -32.18
CA GLY A 270 10.99 -4.74 -32.02
C GLY A 270 12.30 -4.68 -32.82
N LEU A 271 12.72 -3.48 -33.26
CA LEU A 271 14.00 -3.31 -33.94
C LEU A 271 15.17 -3.74 -33.02
N ASN A 272 16.12 -4.51 -33.57
CA ASN A 272 17.29 -5.05 -32.87
C ASN A 272 17.00 -6.09 -31.77
N THR A 273 15.78 -6.63 -31.67
CA THR A 273 15.52 -7.89 -30.94
C THR A 273 15.41 -9.08 -31.90
N LYS A 274 15.09 -10.27 -31.39
CA LYS A 274 14.90 -11.49 -32.19
C LYS A 274 13.42 -11.83 -32.31
N LYS A 275 13.01 -12.37 -33.46
CA LYS A 275 11.65 -12.86 -33.67
C LYS A 275 11.32 -13.94 -32.64
N GLY A 276 10.23 -13.76 -31.90
CA GLY A 276 9.78 -14.66 -30.83
C GLY A 276 10.46 -14.44 -29.48
N PHE A 277 11.40 -13.49 -29.35
CA PHE A 277 12.03 -13.16 -28.07
C PHE A 277 10.99 -12.73 -27.04
N ASP A 278 10.03 -11.89 -27.44
CA ASP A 278 8.94 -11.34 -26.62
C ASP A 278 8.01 -12.43 -26.03
N VAL A 279 7.64 -13.42 -26.84
CA VAL A 279 6.82 -14.55 -26.38
C VAL A 279 7.63 -15.44 -25.42
N LYS A 280 8.88 -15.76 -25.76
CA LYS A 280 9.74 -16.62 -24.93
C LYS A 280 10.10 -15.97 -23.59
N ILE A 281 10.38 -14.67 -23.57
CA ILE A 281 10.72 -13.96 -22.34
C ILE A 281 9.50 -13.85 -21.41
N ALA A 282 8.31 -13.56 -21.95
CA ALA A 282 7.10 -13.56 -21.14
C ALA A 282 6.79 -14.94 -20.55
N ALA A 283 6.97 -16.02 -21.32
CA ALA A 283 6.81 -17.39 -20.83
C ALA A 283 7.85 -17.74 -19.74
N ALA A 284 9.11 -17.32 -19.91
CA ALA A 284 10.15 -17.54 -18.90
C ALA A 284 9.86 -16.77 -17.60
N VAL A 285 9.37 -15.53 -17.69
CA VAL A 285 8.94 -14.74 -16.52
C VAL A 285 7.73 -15.39 -15.85
N ALA A 286 6.78 -15.91 -16.64
CA ALA A 286 5.62 -16.62 -16.12
C ALA A 286 6.00 -17.89 -15.34
N GLU A 287 6.94 -18.68 -15.88
CA GLU A 287 7.51 -19.86 -15.23
C GLU A 287 8.23 -19.48 -13.92
N GLU A 288 9.10 -18.46 -13.97
CA GLU A 288 9.90 -18.02 -12.82
C GLU A 288 9.04 -17.49 -11.66
N THR A 289 7.95 -16.80 -11.97
CA THR A 289 7.08 -16.16 -10.97
C THR A 289 5.86 -16.98 -10.58
N ASN A 290 5.55 -18.04 -11.33
CA ASN A 290 4.29 -18.79 -11.25
C ASN A 290 3.05 -17.88 -11.41
N LEU A 291 3.15 -16.86 -12.28
CA LEU A 291 2.08 -15.92 -12.63
C LEU A 291 1.88 -15.90 -14.15
N PRO A 292 0.65 -15.70 -14.66
CA PRO A 292 0.35 -15.88 -16.09
C PRO A 292 0.76 -14.68 -16.96
N PHE A 293 2.03 -14.27 -16.89
CA PHE A 293 2.58 -13.21 -17.73
C PHE A 293 2.56 -13.59 -19.21
N VAL A 294 2.23 -12.61 -20.06
CA VAL A 294 2.16 -12.75 -21.51
C VAL A 294 2.78 -11.54 -22.19
N THR A 295 3.15 -11.67 -23.47
CA THR A 295 3.59 -10.53 -24.27
C THR A 295 2.38 -9.59 -24.50
N ALA A 296 2.54 -8.28 -24.31
CA ALA A 296 1.48 -7.31 -24.60
C ALA A 296 1.05 -7.35 -26.08
N GLU A 297 -0.26 -7.32 -26.33
CA GLU A 297 -0.82 -7.40 -27.68
C GLU A 297 -0.37 -6.24 -28.58
N ASN A 298 -0.22 -5.05 -27.99
CA ASN A 298 0.27 -3.86 -28.68
C ASN A 298 1.45 -3.24 -27.92
N LYS A 299 2.64 -3.30 -28.54
CA LYS A 299 3.88 -2.77 -27.96
C LYS A 299 3.96 -1.25 -27.98
N PHE A 300 3.21 -0.57 -28.84
CA PHE A 300 3.17 0.88 -28.87
C PHE A 300 2.42 1.42 -27.65
N GLU A 301 1.25 0.84 -27.35
CA GLU A 301 0.46 1.18 -26.15
C GLU A 301 1.29 0.92 -24.86
N ALA A 302 1.90 -0.26 -24.76
CA ALA A 302 2.68 -0.66 -23.58
C ALA A 302 3.92 0.20 -23.29
N LEU A 303 4.37 1.01 -24.26
CA LEU A 303 5.48 1.97 -24.11
C LEU A 303 4.99 3.41 -23.94
N ALA A 304 4.01 3.81 -24.76
CA ALA A 304 3.48 5.17 -24.85
C ALA A 304 2.52 5.53 -23.71
N ALA A 305 1.90 4.54 -23.07
CA ALA A 305 0.94 4.70 -21.98
C ALA A 305 1.25 3.72 -20.83
N HIS A 306 0.53 3.90 -19.72
CA HIS A 306 0.61 3.05 -18.52
C HIS A 306 -0.78 2.86 -17.91
N ASP A 307 -1.77 2.65 -18.77
CA ASP A 307 -3.18 2.65 -18.39
C ASP A 307 -3.54 1.50 -17.44
N ALA A 308 -2.88 0.34 -17.59
CA ALA A 308 -2.99 -0.77 -16.64
C ALA A 308 -2.59 -0.38 -15.21
N CYS A 309 -1.57 0.49 -15.05
CA CYS A 309 -1.15 1.01 -13.76
C CYS A 309 -2.16 2.03 -13.21
N VAL A 310 -2.72 2.90 -14.07
CA VAL A 310 -3.75 3.87 -13.70
C VAL A 310 -5.04 3.17 -13.25
N GLU A 311 -5.48 2.15 -14.00
CA GLU A 311 -6.65 1.33 -13.67
C GLU A 311 -6.47 0.59 -12.34
N THR A 312 -5.31 -0.03 -12.14
CA THR A 312 -4.99 -0.72 -10.88
C THR A 312 -4.98 0.26 -9.72
N SER A 313 -4.38 1.44 -9.91
CA SER A 313 -4.42 2.54 -8.93
C SER A 313 -5.86 2.99 -8.62
N GLY A 314 -6.75 3.05 -9.62
CA GLY A 314 -8.18 3.34 -9.41
C GLY A 314 -8.92 2.29 -8.58
N SER A 315 -8.56 1.01 -8.75
CA SER A 315 -9.05 -0.08 -7.90
C SER A 315 -8.55 0.07 -6.46
N LEU A 316 -7.27 0.40 -6.25
CA LEU A 316 -6.72 0.69 -4.92
C LEU A 316 -7.38 1.90 -4.26
N ASN A 317 -7.68 2.95 -5.04
CA ASN A 317 -8.42 4.12 -4.57
C ASN A 317 -9.82 3.75 -4.08
N THR A 318 -10.52 2.87 -4.80
CA THR A 318 -11.85 2.34 -4.39
C THR A 318 -11.76 1.47 -3.13
N ILE A 319 -10.68 0.71 -2.97
CA ILE A 319 -10.42 -0.03 -1.72
C ILE A 319 -10.18 0.95 -0.57
N ALA A 320 -9.38 2.01 -0.77
CA ALA A 320 -9.12 3.02 0.24
C ALA A 320 -10.38 3.77 0.68
N THR A 321 -11.31 4.10 -0.22
CA THR A 321 -12.60 4.71 0.18
C THR A 321 -13.43 3.77 1.05
N SER A 322 -13.43 2.47 0.74
CA SER A 322 -14.12 1.44 1.52
C SER A 322 -13.50 1.26 2.91
N LEU A 323 -12.18 1.10 2.98
CA LEU A 323 -11.45 0.96 4.25
C LEU A 323 -11.56 2.22 5.13
N MET A 324 -11.55 3.41 4.54
CA MET A 324 -11.77 4.67 5.26
C MET A 324 -13.14 4.68 5.97
N LYS A 325 -14.20 4.24 5.29
CA LYS A 325 -15.55 4.15 5.87
C LYS A 325 -15.58 3.15 7.02
N ILE A 326 -15.07 1.93 6.79
CA ILE A 326 -15.03 0.85 7.78
C ILE A 326 -14.28 1.30 9.05
N ALA A 327 -13.08 1.88 8.89
CA ALA A 327 -12.26 2.34 10.00
C ALA A 327 -12.93 3.49 10.79
N ASN A 328 -13.58 4.44 10.09
CA ASN A 328 -14.30 5.52 10.75
C ASN A 328 -15.53 5.02 11.50
N ASP A 329 -16.32 4.10 10.92
CA ASP A 329 -17.46 3.51 11.62
C ASP A 329 -17.00 2.81 12.91
N ILE A 330 -15.99 1.94 12.82
CA ILE A 330 -15.45 1.22 14.00
C ILE A 330 -14.92 2.20 15.05
N ARG A 331 -14.22 3.26 14.63
CA ARG A 331 -13.78 4.36 15.52
C ARG A 331 -14.95 5.02 16.25
N PHE A 332 -16.02 5.37 15.54
CA PHE A 332 -17.19 6.05 16.13
C PHE A 332 -17.99 5.11 17.02
N LEU A 333 -18.21 3.86 16.62
CA LEU A 333 -18.89 2.85 17.43
C LEU A 333 -18.09 2.52 18.71
N GLY A 334 -16.76 2.57 18.65
CA GLY A 334 -15.86 2.45 19.80
C GLY A 334 -15.66 3.74 20.62
N SER A 335 -16.30 4.86 20.25
CA SER A 335 -16.14 6.13 20.98
C SER A 335 -16.72 6.05 22.39
N GLY A 336 -15.94 6.45 23.40
CA GLY A 336 -16.32 6.25 24.79
C GLY A 336 -15.22 6.68 25.78
N PRO A 337 -15.26 6.22 27.05
CA PRO A 337 -16.11 5.14 27.55
C PRO A 337 -17.54 5.58 27.95
N ARG A 338 -17.81 6.88 28.14
CA ARG A 338 -19.11 7.36 28.67
C ARG A 338 -19.84 8.41 27.82
N CYS A 339 -19.11 9.18 27.03
CA CYS A 339 -19.63 10.35 26.32
C CYS A 339 -19.67 10.17 24.79
N GLY A 340 -19.68 8.92 24.32
CA GLY A 340 -19.78 8.56 22.91
C GLY A 340 -20.90 7.53 22.67
N LEU A 341 -20.81 6.82 21.55
CA LEU A 341 -21.74 5.73 21.23
C LEU A 341 -21.52 4.55 22.18
N GLY A 342 -20.27 4.06 22.24
CA GLY A 342 -19.85 2.98 23.13
C GLY A 342 -20.48 1.62 22.81
N GLU A 343 -20.77 1.35 21.54
CA GLU A 343 -21.38 0.10 21.09
C GLU A 343 -20.34 -1.01 20.89
N LEU A 344 -19.10 -0.65 20.58
CA LEU A 344 -17.98 -1.58 20.45
C LEU A 344 -16.93 -1.34 21.53
N SER A 345 -16.32 -2.42 22.00
CA SER A 345 -15.08 -2.42 22.77
C SER A 345 -13.95 -2.86 21.83
N LEU A 346 -12.95 -2.02 21.65
CA LEU A 346 -11.80 -2.29 20.79
C LEU A 346 -10.62 -2.79 21.64
N PRO A 347 -9.74 -3.66 21.10
CA PRO A 347 -8.55 -4.11 21.81
C PRO A 347 -7.64 -2.97 22.27
N GLU A 348 -7.15 -3.07 23.50
CA GLU A 348 -6.18 -2.15 24.08
C GLU A 348 -4.74 -2.59 23.73
N ASN A 349 -4.16 -2.04 22.68
CA ASN A 349 -2.79 -2.40 22.25
C ASN A 349 -1.72 -1.53 22.89
N GLU A 350 -2.04 -0.26 23.18
CA GLU A 350 -1.15 0.71 23.79
C GLU A 350 -1.89 1.49 24.89
N PRO A 351 -1.21 1.90 25.98
CA PRO A 351 -1.80 2.82 26.96
C PRO A 351 -2.26 4.12 26.28
N GLY A 352 -3.57 4.35 26.17
CA GLY A 352 -4.14 5.45 25.39
C GLY A 352 -3.77 6.86 25.89
N SER A 353 -3.48 7.00 27.19
CA SER A 353 -2.83 8.16 27.78
C SER A 353 -2.31 7.79 29.17
N SER A 354 -1.08 8.18 29.49
CA SER A 354 -0.44 7.89 30.79
C SER A 354 -1.22 8.42 32.00
N ILE A 355 -2.17 9.34 31.82
CA ILE A 355 -2.93 9.99 32.91
C ILE A 355 -4.41 9.55 32.99
N MET A 356 -4.93 8.79 32.02
CA MET A 356 -6.37 8.48 31.92
C MET A 356 -6.63 6.96 31.91
N PRO A 357 -6.84 6.32 33.07
CA PRO A 357 -7.20 4.90 33.11
C PRO A 357 -8.54 4.65 32.40
N GLY A 358 -8.62 3.54 31.65
CA GLY A 358 -9.82 3.12 30.90
C GLY A 358 -10.08 3.87 29.59
N LYS A 359 -9.16 4.72 29.14
CA LYS A 359 -9.24 5.37 27.82
C LYS A 359 -8.49 4.55 26.77
N VAL A 360 -9.23 4.07 25.78
CA VAL A 360 -8.69 3.36 24.61
C VAL A 360 -8.78 4.27 23.39
N ASN A 361 -7.63 4.68 22.84
CA ASN A 361 -7.63 5.39 21.57
C ASN A 361 -7.70 4.35 20.42
N PRO A 362 -8.52 4.57 19.39
CA PRO A 362 -8.64 3.65 18.25
C PRO A 362 -7.46 3.82 17.26
N THR A 363 -6.23 3.58 17.74
CA THR A 363 -4.95 3.84 17.03
C THR A 363 -4.84 3.09 15.70
N GLN A 364 -5.33 1.86 15.63
CA GLN A 364 -5.37 1.08 14.38
C GLN A 364 -6.33 1.70 13.35
N CYS A 365 -7.45 2.30 13.79
CA CYS A 365 -8.33 3.06 12.90
C CYS A 365 -7.60 4.30 12.38
N GLU A 366 -6.82 5.00 13.22
CA GLU A 366 -6.03 6.19 12.85
C GLU A 366 -5.03 5.87 11.76
N ALA A 367 -4.20 4.85 11.99
CA ALA A 367 -3.23 4.38 11.01
C ALA A 367 -3.89 4.03 9.67
N LEU A 368 -4.98 3.26 9.69
CA LEU A 368 -5.70 2.86 8.47
C LEU A 368 -6.28 4.07 7.72
N THR A 369 -6.88 5.03 8.43
CA THR A 369 -7.43 6.24 7.79
C THR A 369 -6.34 7.15 7.19
N MET A 370 -5.17 7.28 7.84
CA MET A 370 -4.03 8.01 7.26
C MET A 370 -3.50 7.31 6.00
N VAL A 371 -3.40 5.99 6.02
CA VAL A 371 -3.03 5.19 4.83
C VAL A 371 -4.00 5.41 3.69
N CYS A 372 -5.31 5.39 3.96
CA CYS A 372 -6.33 5.62 2.94
C CYS A 372 -6.17 7.01 2.29
N ALA A 373 -5.90 8.05 3.07
CA ALA A 373 -5.62 9.39 2.54
C ALA A 373 -4.36 9.42 1.65
N GLN A 374 -3.28 8.73 2.06
CA GLN A 374 -2.06 8.63 1.27
C GLN A 374 -2.29 7.91 -0.07
N VAL A 375 -3.07 6.81 -0.08
CA VAL A 375 -3.42 6.08 -1.30
C VAL A 375 -4.22 6.97 -2.27
N MET A 376 -5.17 7.75 -1.76
CA MET A 376 -5.94 8.70 -2.59
C MET A 376 -5.02 9.75 -3.23
N GLY A 377 -4.05 10.29 -2.48
CA GLY A 377 -3.03 11.20 -3.02
C GLY A 377 -2.13 10.53 -4.07
N ASN A 378 -1.67 9.30 -3.80
CA ASN A 378 -0.89 8.51 -4.74
C ASN A 378 -1.65 8.23 -6.04
N HIS A 379 -2.97 8.01 -5.97
CA HIS A 379 -3.80 7.81 -7.15
C HIS A 379 -3.82 9.03 -8.07
N VAL A 380 -3.88 10.24 -7.51
CA VAL A 380 -3.76 11.48 -8.30
C VAL A 380 -2.39 11.59 -8.95
N ALA A 381 -1.31 11.28 -8.24
CA ALA A 381 0.04 11.27 -8.81
C ALA A 381 0.17 10.28 -9.97
N VAL A 382 -0.38 9.05 -9.84
CA VAL A 382 -0.42 8.05 -10.91
C VAL A 382 -1.25 8.54 -12.09
N THR A 383 -2.39 9.20 -11.83
CA THR A 383 -3.27 9.74 -12.88
C THR A 383 -2.58 10.81 -13.71
N ILE A 384 -1.91 11.76 -13.04
CA ILE A 384 -1.12 12.81 -13.71
C ILE A 384 0.06 12.18 -14.48
N GLY A 385 0.77 11.21 -13.90
CA GLY A 385 1.85 10.51 -14.59
C GLY A 385 1.35 9.76 -15.84
N GLY A 386 0.21 9.07 -15.73
CA GLY A 386 -0.42 8.35 -16.84
C GLY A 386 -0.86 9.26 -17.97
N SER A 387 -1.42 10.44 -17.67
CA SER A 387 -1.94 11.37 -18.68
C SER A 387 -0.87 12.12 -19.49
N ASN A 388 0.40 12.08 -19.07
CA ASN A 388 1.50 12.87 -19.67
C ASN A 388 2.45 12.01 -20.51
N GLY A 389 1.92 11.05 -21.26
CA GLY A 389 2.66 10.35 -22.32
C GLY A 389 2.88 11.25 -23.54
N HIS A 390 4.04 11.13 -24.18
CA HIS A 390 4.36 11.88 -25.42
C HIS A 390 4.82 10.92 -26.51
N PHE A 391 4.09 10.90 -27.63
CA PHE A 391 4.40 10.08 -28.80
C PHE A 391 4.61 8.60 -28.42
N GLU A 392 5.79 8.02 -28.67
CA GLU A 392 6.06 6.59 -28.46
C GLU A 392 6.44 6.19 -27.03
N LEU A 393 6.58 7.14 -26.09
CA LEU A 393 7.05 6.82 -24.74
C LEU A 393 6.46 7.72 -23.64
N ASN A 394 5.77 7.13 -22.66
CA ASN A 394 5.49 7.81 -21.40
C ASN A 394 6.75 7.83 -20.52
N VAL A 395 7.22 9.03 -20.18
CA VAL A 395 8.44 9.26 -19.36
C VAL A 395 8.12 9.67 -17.92
N PHE A 396 7.03 9.17 -17.36
CA PHE A 396 6.69 9.29 -15.93
C PHE A 396 6.78 7.93 -15.22
N LYS A 397 7.50 6.96 -15.81
CA LYS A 397 7.47 5.55 -15.38
C LYS A 397 7.90 5.36 -13.91
N PRO A 398 9.02 5.95 -13.42
CA PRO A 398 9.45 5.81 -12.02
C PRO A 398 8.43 6.30 -10.99
N VAL A 399 7.82 7.48 -11.21
CA VAL A 399 6.85 8.04 -10.25
C VAL A 399 5.55 7.24 -10.22
N ILE A 400 5.09 6.75 -11.39
CA ILE A 400 3.95 5.83 -11.48
C ILE A 400 4.23 4.56 -10.68
N ALA A 401 5.41 3.95 -10.90
CA ALA A 401 5.82 2.73 -10.23
C ALA A 401 5.89 2.90 -8.71
N SER A 402 6.54 3.97 -8.25
CA SER A 402 6.71 4.28 -6.83
C SER A 402 5.37 4.49 -6.13
N ALA A 403 4.49 5.35 -6.67
CA ALA A 403 3.18 5.64 -6.08
C ALA A 403 2.26 4.40 -6.06
N LEU A 404 2.30 3.58 -7.12
CA LEU A 404 1.52 2.33 -7.20
C LEU A 404 2.00 1.32 -6.15
N LEU A 405 3.29 1.00 -6.12
CA LEU A 405 3.87 0.03 -5.18
C LEU A 405 3.75 0.48 -3.72
N HIS A 406 3.90 1.78 -3.45
CA HIS A 406 3.67 2.36 -2.13
C HIS A 406 2.23 2.13 -1.68
N SER A 407 1.25 2.37 -2.56
CA SER A 407 -0.16 2.14 -2.25
C SER A 407 -0.49 0.67 -2.01
N ILE A 408 0.04 -0.23 -2.84
CA ILE A 408 -0.12 -1.69 -2.67
C ILE A 408 0.41 -2.12 -1.30
N ARG A 409 1.63 -1.68 -0.95
CA ARG A 409 2.27 -2.01 0.32
C ARG A 409 1.49 -1.46 1.52
N LEU A 410 1.11 -0.19 1.50
CA LEU A 410 0.41 0.44 2.61
C LEU A 410 -0.95 -0.19 2.87
N ILE A 411 -1.76 -0.44 1.82
CA ILE A 411 -3.06 -1.11 2.01
C ILE A 411 -2.87 -2.50 2.58
N ALA A 412 -1.90 -3.26 2.07
CA ALA A 412 -1.68 -4.62 2.51
C ALA A 412 -1.24 -4.70 3.98
N ASP A 413 -0.26 -3.88 4.38
CA ASP A 413 0.25 -3.85 5.75
C ASP A 413 -0.80 -3.27 6.72
N ALA A 414 -1.50 -2.19 6.35
CA ALA A 414 -2.52 -1.59 7.18
C ALA A 414 -3.74 -2.51 7.35
N SER A 415 -4.15 -3.23 6.31
CA SER A 415 -5.23 -4.22 6.40
C SER A 415 -4.86 -5.37 7.32
N ALA A 416 -3.63 -5.90 7.22
CA ALA A 416 -3.14 -6.95 8.11
C ALA A 416 -3.01 -6.48 9.57
N SER A 417 -2.49 -5.26 9.79
CA SER A 417 -2.40 -4.68 11.14
C SER A 417 -3.78 -4.42 11.75
N PHE A 418 -4.70 -3.84 10.97
CA PHE A 418 -6.06 -3.56 11.40
C PHE A 418 -6.85 -4.84 11.69
N GLU A 419 -6.67 -5.90 10.88
CA GLU A 419 -7.24 -7.22 11.16
C GLU A 419 -6.74 -7.77 12.50
N LYS A 420 -5.42 -7.87 12.67
CA LYS A 420 -4.76 -8.52 13.81
C LYS A 420 -4.98 -7.77 15.11
N ASN A 421 -4.79 -6.44 15.09
CA ASN A 421 -4.73 -5.61 16.30
C ASN A 421 -6.04 -4.86 16.57
N CYS A 422 -7.08 -5.03 15.74
CA CYS A 422 -8.39 -4.42 15.97
C CYS A 422 -9.52 -5.41 15.70
N VAL A 423 -9.81 -5.70 14.42
CA VAL A 423 -11.05 -6.39 13.99
C VAL A 423 -11.27 -7.71 14.70
N ARG A 424 -10.23 -8.57 14.77
CA ARG A 424 -10.35 -9.89 15.38
C ARG A 424 -10.79 -9.84 16.85
N GLY A 425 -10.35 -8.81 17.59
CA GLY A 425 -10.62 -8.65 19.01
C GLY A 425 -11.77 -7.68 19.33
N ILE A 426 -12.54 -7.22 18.35
CA ILE A 426 -13.72 -6.38 18.61
C ILE A 426 -14.74 -7.17 19.44
N GLU A 427 -15.27 -6.55 20.49
CA GLU A 427 -16.40 -7.07 21.26
C GLU A 427 -17.57 -6.08 21.21
N ALA A 428 -18.80 -6.60 21.27
CA ALA A 428 -20.00 -5.78 21.34
C ALA A 428 -20.34 -5.44 22.80
N ASN A 429 -20.53 -4.16 23.12
CA ASN A 429 -21.04 -3.74 24.42
C ASN A 429 -22.55 -3.92 24.47
N ARG A 430 -22.98 -5.17 24.71
CA ARG A 430 -24.39 -5.60 24.68
C ARG A 430 -25.28 -4.78 25.61
N GLU A 431 -24.78 -4.42 26.80
CA GLU A 431 -25.53 -3.60 27.76
C GLU A 431 -25.80 -2.20 27.20
N ARG A 432 -24.77 -1.54 26.67
CA ARG A 432 -24.90 -0.21 26.07
C ARG A 432 -25.78 -0.22 24.83
N ILE A 433 -25.61 -1.21 23.95
CA ILE A 433 -26.43 -1.41 22.75
C ILE A 433 -27.90 -1.59 23.15
N SER A 434 -28.20 -2.51 24.08
CA SER A 434 -29.57 -2.77 24.53
C SER A 434 -30.22 -1.54 25.16
N LYS A 435 -29.47 -0.79 25.98
CA LYS A 435 -29.95 0.46 26.56
C LYS A 435 -30.35 1.48 25.47
N LEU A 436 -29.47 1.74 24.50
CA LEU A 436 -29.73 2.70 23.43
C LEU A 436 -30.91 2.26 22.54
N LEU A 437 -31.02 0.97 22.26
CA LEU A 437 -32.13 0.41 21.47
C LEU A 437 -33.49 0.69 22.12
N HIS A 438 -33.63 0.43 23.42
CA HIS A 438 -34.89 0.60 24.15
C HIS A 438 -35.19 2.05 24.57
N GLU A 439 -34.18 2.92 24.61
CA GLU A 439 -34.35 4.37 24.79
C GLU A 439 -34.69 5.10 23.48
N SER A 440 -34.52 4.46 22.32
CA SER A 440 -34.73 5.11 21.02
C SER A 440 -36.21 5.34 20.68
N LEU A 441 -36.47 6.48 20.05
CA LEU A 441 -37.79 6.85 19.54
C LEU A 441 -38.12 6.19 18.20
N MET A 442 -37.16 5.56 17.51
CA MET A 442 -37.36 5.07 16.14
C MET A 442 -38.10 3.73 16.07
N LEU A 443 -38.23 3.02 17.19
CA LEU A 443 -39.05 1.83 17.28
C LEU A 443 -40.54 2.12 16.98
N VAL A 444 -40.95 3.39 17.09
CA VAL A 444 -42.31 3.88 16.76
C VAL A 444 -42.72 3.58 15.33
N THR A 445 -41.76 3.42 14.41
CA THR A 445 -42.01 3.14 12.99
C THR A 445 -42.74 1.81 12.78
N SER A 446 -42.56 0.83 13.67
CA SER A 446 -43.31 -0.43 13.69
C SER A 446 -44.82 -0.25 13.92
N LEU A 447 -45.23 0.89 14.49
CA LEU A 447 -46.62 1.18 14.79
C LEU A 447 -47.39 1.72 13.58
N ASN A 448 -46.69 2.23 12.55
CA ASN A 448 -47.32 2.86 11.38
C ASN A 448 -48.41 1.99 10.73
N PRO A 449 -48.23 0.67 10.52
CA PRO A 449 -49.26 -0.17 9.92
C PRO A 449 -50.53 -0.31 10.78
N LYS A 450 -50.43 -0.13 12.10
CA LYS A 450 -51.53 -0.30 13.06
C LYS A 450 -52.25 1.01 13.37
N ILE A 451 -51.51 2.09 13.62
CA ILE A 451 -52.08 3.38 14.08
C ILE A 451 -52.01 4.49 13.03
N GLY A 452 -51.35 4.25 11.90
CA GLY A 452 -51.10 5.28 10.88
C GLY A 452 -49.93 6.20 11.25
N TYR A 453 -49.36 6.84 10.22
CA TYR A 453 -48.18 7.70 10.35
C TYR A 453 -48.41 8.86 11.32
N ASP A 454 -49.55 9.56 11.24
CA ASP A 454 -49.81 10.75 12.07
C ASP A 454 -49.85 10.43 13.56
N ASN A 455 -50.46 9.31 13.94
CA ASN A 455 -50.49 8.86 15.33
C ASN A 455 -49.11 8.42 15.81
N ALA A 456 -48.35 7.68 15.00
CA ALA A 456 -46.97 7.30 15.32
C ALA A 456 -46.08 8.54 15.50
N ALA A 457 -46.21 9.55 14.62
CA ALA A 457 -45.51 10.82 14.74
C ALA A 457 -45.92 11.59 16.01
N ALA A 458 -47.20 11.56 16.39
CA ALA A 458 -47.67 12.16 17.64
C ALA A 458 -47.09 11.46 18.87
N VAL A 459 -47.00 10.13 18.87
CA VAL A 459 -46.35 9.33 19.92
C VAL A 459 -44.88 9.73 20.06
N ALA A 460 -44.13 9.76 18.96
CA ALA A 460 -42.72 10.14 18.96
C ALA A 460 -42.49 11.58 19.47
N LYS A 461 -43.29 12.55 18.98
CA LYS A 461 -43.22 13.96 19.41
C LYS A 461 -43.52 14.10 20.90
N ARG A 462 -44.51 13.37 21.41
CA ARG A 462 -44.87 13.40 22.83
C ARG A 462 -43.81 12.76 23.71
N ALA A 463 -43.32 11.58 23.33
CA ALA A 463 -42.24 10.88 24.02
C ALA A 463 -41.00 11.78 24.16
N HIS A 464 -40.60 12.44 23.06
CA HIS A 464 -39.49 13.39 23.07
C HIS A 464 -39.75 14.60 23.97
N LYS A 465 -40.91 15.28 23.82
CA LYS A 465 -41.24 16.49 24.59
C LYS A 465 -41.34 16.23 26.09
N GLU A 466 -41.85 15.07 26.49
CA GLU A 466 -42.02 14.70 27.90
C GLU A 466 -40.83 13.91 28.49
N GLY A 467 -39.84 13.53 27.69
CA GLY A 467 -38.71 12.70 28.14
C GLY A 467 -39.15 11.31 28.62
N CYS A 468 -40.18 10.74 28.02
CA CYS A 468 -40.75 9.44 28.40
C CYS A 468 -40.64 8.41 27.27
N THR A 469 -40.94 7.14 27.57
CA THR A 469 -40.86 6.06 26.58
C THR A 469 -41.98 6.13 25.55
N LEU A 470 -41.75 5.54 24.37
CA LEU A 470 -42.78 5.40 23.34
C LEU A 470 -44.04 4.70 23.86
N LYS A 471 -43.89 3.65 24.68
CA LYS A 471 -44.99 2.93 25.31
C LYS A 471 -45.86 3.85 26.15
N HIS A 472 -45.23 4.65 27.02
CA HIS A 472 -45.94 5.61 27.87
C HIS A 472 -46.68 6.68 27.05
N ALA A 473 -46.03 7.21 26.01
CA ALA A 473 -46.64 8.20 25.12
C ALA A 473 -47.82 7.63 24.33
N ALA A 474 -47.72 6.39 23.83
CA ALA A 474 -48.80 5.70 23.11
C ALA A 474 -50.04 5.47 23.99
N MET A 475 -49.82 5.03 25.23
CA MET A 475 -50.90 4.86 26.20
C MET A 475 -51.56 6.20 26.58
N LYS A 476 -50.77 7.26 26.81
CA LYS A 476 -51.28 8.60 27.12
C LYS A 476 -52.10 9.24 25.98
N LEU A 477 -51.78 8.89 24.74
CA LEU A 477 -52.54 9.33 23.57
C LEU A 477 -53.75 8.44 23.27
N GLY A 478 -53.89 7.30 23.97
CA GLY A 478 -55.00 6.37 23.77
C GLY A 478 -54.98 5.67 22.41
N VAL A 479 -53.80 5.58 21.77
CA VAL A 479 -53.68 4.98 20.42
C VAL A 479 -53.35 3.49 20.45
N LEU A 480 -52.84 2.97 21.57
CA LEU A 480 -52.51 1.55 21.80
C LEU A 480 -52.65 1.18 23.27
N THR A 481 -52.98 -0.09 23.55
CA THR A 481 -52.82 -0.67 24.90
C THR A 481 -51.37 -1.05 25.17
N SER A 482 -51.05 -1.35 26.44
CA SER A 482 -49.72 -1.84 26.83
C SER A 482 -49.36 -3.15 26.12
N GLU A 483 -50.33 -4.06 26.02
CA GLU A 483 -50.19 -5.39 25.42
C GLU A 483 -50.04 -5.31 23.90
N GLU A 484 -50.82 -4.44 23.25
CA GLU A 484 -50.67 -4.17 21.81
C GLU A 484 -49.27 -3.61 21.52
N PHE A 485 -48.77 -2.69 22.34
CA PHE A 485 -47.43 -2.14 22.19
C PHE A 485 -46.35 -3.22 22.31
N ASP A 486 -46.40 -4.05 23.35
CA ASP A 486 -45.39 -5.10 23.58
C ASP A 486 -45.41 -6.18 22.48
N THR A 487 -46.56 -6.38 21.84
CA THR A 487 -46.69 -7.34 20.72
C THR A 487 -46.13 -6.77 19.41
N LEU A 488 -46.30 -5.46 19.19
CA LEU A 488 -45.91 -4.79 17.93
C LEU A 488 -44.46 -4.33 17.94
N VAL A 489 -43.95 -3.88 19.09
CA VAL A 489 -42.62 -3.29 19.22
C VAL A 489 -41.64 -4.34 19.72
N VAL A 490 -41.26 -5.25 18.82
CA VAL A 490 -40.28 -6.32 19.09
C VAL A 490 -39.07 -6.10 18.17
N PRO A 491 -37.97 -5.49 18.66
CA PRO A 491 -36.82 -5.12 17.82
C PRO A 491 -36.24 -6.27 16.99
N GLU A 492 -36.26 -7.50 17.51
CA GLU A 492 -35.81 -8.71 16.85
C GLU A 492 -36.67 -9.08 15.61
N LYS A 493 -37.89 -8.55 15.52
CA LYS A 493 -38.77 -8.68 14.35
C LYS A 493 -38.71 -7.47 13.41
N MET A 494 -37.90 -6.45 13.73
CA MET A 494 -37.75 -5.21 12.96
C MET A 494 -36.47 -5.19 12.11
N ILE A 495 -35.88 -6.35 11.82
CA ILE A 495 -34.58 -6.50 11.13
C ILE A 495 -34.71 -7.10 9.71
N GLY A 496 -35.92 -7.16 9.17
CA GLY A 496 -36.24 -7.68 7.85
C GLY A 496 -37.72 -7.45 7.48
N PRO A 497 -38.12 -7.75 6.24
CA PRO A 497 -39.54 -7.75 5.86
C PRO A 497 -40.32 -8.82 6.64
N SER A 498 -41.61 -8.58 6.84
CA SER A 498 -42.57 -9.61 7.26
C SER A 498 -43.23 -10.23 6.03
N ASP A 499 -43.67 -11.48 6.17
CA ASP A 499 -44.47 -12.18 5.15
C ASP A 499 -45.86 -11.56 4.93
#